data_AF-A0A3N2PRH4-F1
#
_entry.id   AF-A0A3N2PRH4-F1
#
_cell.length_a   1.000
_cell.length_b   1.000
_cell.length_c   1.000
_cell.angle_alpha   90.00
_cell.angle_beta   90.00
_cell.angle_gamma   90.00
#
_symmetry.space_group_name_H-M   'P 1'
#
loop_
_entity.id
_entity.type
_entity.pdbx_description
1 polymer ?
#
loop_
_entity_poly.entity_id
_entity_poly.type
_entity_poly.pdbx_seq_one_letter_code
_entity_poly.pdbx_strand_id
1 'polypeptide(L)'
;DEAEAIYRRALAGYEKALGPDHTSTLSTVNNLGNLYKARGKLDNTEAIYLRALAGTEKALGPDHPSTRLVIRNLEKLHHRW
;
A
#
# COMPACT_ATOMS: atom_id res chain seq x y z
N ASP A 1 -1.83 -9.57 14.36
CA ASP A 1 -3.24 -9.14 14.44
C ASP A 1 -4.06 -9.67 13.29
N GLU A 2 -5.29 -10.09 13.57
CA GLU A 2 -6.24 -10.63 12.59
C GLU A 2 -6.46 -9.72 11.38
N ALA A 3 -6.60 -8.40 11.57
CA ALA A 3 -6.79 -7.48 10.45
C ALA A 3 -5.62 -7.50 9.45
N GLU A 4 -4.39 -7.67 9.93
CA GLU A 4 -3.22 -7.76 9.05
C GLU A 4 -3.22 -9.05 8.25
N ALA A 5 -3.57 -10.17 8.88
CA ALA A 5 -3.70 -11.46 8.23
C ALA A 5 -4.80 -11.45 7.16
N ILE A 6 -5.94 -10.81 7.45
CA ILE A 6 -7.07 -10.65 6.51
C ILE A 6 -6.63 -9.83 5.29
N TYR A 7 -6.00 -8.67 5.49
CA TYR A 7 -5.56 -7.86 4.35
C TYR A 7 -4.44 -8.51 3.55
N ARG A 8 -3.50 -9.24 4.19
CA ARG A 8 -2.47 -10.01 3.46
C ARG A 8 -3.08 -11.13 2.62
N ARG A 9 -4.09 -11.83 3.15
CA ARG A 9 -4.82 -12.86 2.41
C ARG A 9 -5.62 -12.27 1.25
N ALA A 10 -6.30 -11.15 1.47
CA ALA A 10 -7.02 -10.42 0.42
C ALA A 10 -6.06 -9.94 -0.67
N LEU A 11 -4.90 -9.40 -0.28
CA LEU A 11 -3.88 -8.94 -1.21
C LEU A 11 -3.39 -10.09 -2.10
N ALA A 12 -3.02 -11.23 -1.51
CA ALA A 12 -2.59 -12.39 -2.29
C ALA A 12 -3.69 -12.89 -3.26
N GLY A 13 -4.96 -12.85 -2.84
CA GLY A 13 -6.09 -13.18 -3.71
C GLY A 13 -6.25 -12.22 -4.87
N TYR A 14 -6.18 -10.91 -4.62
CA TYR A 14 -6.29 -9.88 -5.65
C TYR A 14 -5.08 -9.85 -6.59
N GLU A 15 -3.86 -10.05 -6.07
CA GLU A 15 -2.66 -10.18 -6.91
C GLU A 15 -2.76 -11.36 -7.86
N LYS A 16 -3.28 -12.50 -7.39
CA LYS A 16 -3.48 -13.69 -8.22
C LYS A 16 -4.59 -13.54 -9.24
N ALA A 17 -5.70 -12.89 -8.88
CA ALA A 17 -6.89 -12.81 -9.72
C ALA A 17 -6.86 -11.63 -10.71
N LEU A 18 -6.30 -10.50 -10.28
CA LEU A 18 -6.39 -9.22 -10.99
C LEU A 18 -5.02 -8.65 -11.36
N GLY A 19 -3.95 -9.20 -10.78
CA GLY A 19 -2.59 -8.70 -10.93
C GLY A 19 -2.20 -7.69 -9.85
N PRO A 20 -0.88 -7.47 -9.67
CA PRO A 20 -0.33 -6.52 -8.70
C PRO A 20 -0.74 -5.06 -8.96
N ASP A 21 -1.03 -4.78 -10.23
CA ASP A 21 -1.23 -3.44 -10.79
C ASP A 21 -2.72 -3.02 -10.78
N HIS A 22 -3.63 -3.91 -10.40
CA HIS A 22 -5.06 -3.62 -10.41
C HIS A 22 -5.48 -2.71 -9.25
N THR A 23 -6.40 -1.77 -9.50
CA THR A 23 -6.87 -0.77 -8.52
C THR A 23 -7.32 -1.38 -7.18
N SER A 24 -8.01 -2.52 -7.19
CA SER A 24 -8.42 -3.24 -5.96
C SER A 24 -7.24 -3.81 -5.17
N THR A 25 -6.21 -4.31 -5.88
CA THR A 25 -4.96 -4.79 -5.28
C THR A 25 -4.26 -3.63 -4.59
N LEU A 26 -4.07 -2.52 -5.32
CA LEU A 26 -3.44 -1.29 -4.82
C LEU A 26 -4.18 -0.69 -3.61
N SER A 27 -5.52 -0.70 -3.64
CA SER A 27 -6.35 -0.26 -2.51
C SER A 27 -6.13 -1.13 -1.26
N THR A 28 -5.94 -2.43 -1.45
CA THR A 28 -5.65 -3.37 -0.35
C THR A 28 -4.28 -3.11 0.25
N VAL A 29 -3.27 -2.80 -0.57
CA VAL A 29 -1.93 -2.41 -0.09
C VAL A 29 -2.00 -1.11 0.73
N ASN A 30 -2.76 -0.11 0.26
CA ASN A 30 -2.94 1.14 0.99
C ASN A 30 -3.61 0.94 2.36
N ASN A 31 -4.61 0.06 2.46
CA ASN A 31 -5.26 -0.27 3.73
C ASN A 31 -4.31 -0.99 4.71
N LEU A 32 -3.42 -1.86 4.21
CA LEU A 32 -2.34 -2.45 4.99
C LEU A 32 -1.40 -1.39 5.55
N GLY A 33 -0.96 -0.43 4.72
CA GLY A 33 -0.12 0.68 5.16
C GLY A 33 -0.77 1.53 6.27
N ASN A 34 -2.07 1.83 6.14
CA ASN A 34 -2.82 2.55 7.18
C ASN A 34 -2.89 1.76 8.49
N LEU A 35 -3.07 0.44 8.41
CA LEU A 35 -3.11 -0.44 9.57
C LEU A 35 -1.78 -0.47 10.32
N TYR A 36 -0.64 -0.53 9.61
CA TYR A 36 0.68 -0.48 10.25
C TYR A 36 0.98 0.88 10.85
N LYS A 37 0.60 1.98 10.16
CA LYS A 37 0.69 3.34 10.70
C LYS A 37 -0.08 3.49 12.00
N ALA A 38 -1.30 2.94 12.08
CA ALA A 38 -2.11 2.96 13.29
C ALA A 38 -1.47 2.19 14.46
N ARG A 39 -0.59 1.21 14.16
CA ARG A 39 0.10 0.37 15.14
C ARG A 39 1.51 0.81 15.48
N GLY A 40 1.99 1.92 14.93
CA GLY A 40 3.36 2.41 15.15
C GLY A 40 4.46 1.48 14.62
N LYS A 41 4.12 0.50 13.77
CA LYS A 41 5.11 -0.39 13.12
C LYS A 41 5.66 0.27 11.86
N LEU A 42 6.43 1.34 12.06
CA LEU A 42 6.87 2.24 11.00
C LEU A 42 7.74 1.53 9.94
N ASP A 43 8.64 0.64 10.36
CA ASP A 43 9.55 -0.08 9.46
C ASP A 43 8.81 -0.96 8.44
N ASN A 44 7.75 -1.65 8.89
CA ASN A 44 6.91 -2.48 8.02
C ASN A 44 5.98 -1.62 7.14
N THR A 45 5.70 -0.39 7.55
CA THR A 45 4.83 0.54 6.83
C THR A 45 5.52 1.07 5.58
N GLU A 46 6.81 1.44 5.71
CA GLU A 46 7.60 1.99 4.61
C GLU A 46 7.76 0.99 3.46
N ALA A 47 8.19 -0.24 3.77
CA ALA A 47 8.37 -1.29 2.76
C ALA A 47 7.09 -1.57 1.96
N ILE A 48 5.93 -1.47 2.61
CA ILE A 48 4.64 -1.72 1.98
C ILE A 48 4.21 -0.55 1.10
N TYR A 49 4.41 0.69 1.55
CA TYR A 49 4.12 1.84 0.69
C TYR A 49 5.08 1.94 -0.49
N LEU A 50 6.36 1.59 -0.34
CA LEU A 50 7.30 1.53 -1.46
C LEU A 50 6.88 0.48 -2.51
N ARG A 51 6.44 -0.71 -2.05
CA ARG A 51 5.87 -1.71 -2.96
C ARG A 51 4.58 -1.21 -3.64
N ALA A 52 3.71 -0.53 -2.89
CA ALA A 52 2.50 0.08 -3.43
C ALA A 52 2.84 1.11 -4.51
N LEU A 53 3.85 1.95 -4.25
CA LEU A 53 4.28 3.02 -5.15
C LEU A 53 4.74 2.44 -6.49
N ALA A 54 5.63 1.46 -6.45
CA ALA A 54 6.13 0.79 -7.64
C ALA A 54 5.00 0.14 -8.46
N GLY A 55 4.01 -0.48 -7.79
CA GLY A 55 2.83 -1.03 -8.46
C GLY A 55 1.95 0.06 -9.08
N THR A 56 1.61 1.11 -8.32
CA THR A 56 0.78 2.22 -8.80
C THR A 56 1.43 2.98 -9.96
N GLU A 57 2.73 3.25 -9.89
CA GLU A 57 3.47 3.97 -10.95
C GLU A 57 3.52 3.17 -12.24
N LYS A 58 3.80 1.86 -12.15
CA LYS A 58 3.85 0.99 -13.31
C LYS A 58 2.48 0.81 -13.96
N ALA A 59 1.43 0.69 -13.14
CA ALA A 59 0.08 0.41 -13.58
C ALA A 59 -0.66 1.62 -14.14
N LEU A 60 -0.53 2.76 -13.45
CA LEU A 60 -1.40 3.92 -13.62
C LEU A 60 -0.62 5.19 -13.99
N GLY A 61 0.71 5.16 -13.88
CA GLY A 61 1.59 6.31 -14.08
C GLY A 61 1.80 7.15 -12.81
N PRO A 62 2.82 8.03 -12.83
CA PRO A 62 3.21 8.86 -11.68
C PRO A 62 2.15 9.88 -11.25
N ASP A 63 1.37 10.40 -12.21
CA ASP A 63 0.37 11.46 -11.95
C ASP A 63 -0.99 10.93 -11.48
N HIS A 64 -1.18 9.61 -11.48
CA HIS A 64 -2.47 9.03 -11.11
C HIS A 64 -2.81 9.30 -9.63
N PRO A 65 -4.07 9.60 -9.29
CA PRO A 65 -4.49 9.89 -7.90
C PRO A 65 -4.06 8.83 -6.88
N SER A 66 -4.10 7.54 -7.24
CA SER A 66 -3.64 6.44 -6.39
C SER A 66 -2.13 6.51 -6.11
N THR A 67 -1.32 6.81 -7.12
CA THR A 67 0.13 6.98 -6.99
C THR A 67 0.45 8.16 -6.07
N ARG A 68 -0.21 9.30 -6.31
CA ARG A 68 -0.08 10.49 -5.47
C ARG A 68 -0.52 10.26 -4.01
N LEU A 69 -1.50 9.40 -3.78
CA LEU A 69 -1.93 9.03 -2.43
C LEU A 69 -0.84 8.24 -1.70
N VAL A 70 -0.19 7.30 -2.38
CA VAL A 70 0.92 6.52 -1.80
C VAL A 70 2.11 7.43 -1.48
N ILE A 71 2.48 8.33 -2.39
CA ILE A 71 3.55 9.33 -2.15
C ILE A 71 3.24 10.17 -0.90
N ARG A 72 2.03 10.73 -0.79
CA ARG A 72 1.62 11.49 0.40
C ARG A 72 1.70 10.68 1.70
N ASN A 73 1.42 9.38 1.63
CA ASN A 73 1.49 8.52 2.80
C ASN A 73 2.94 8.21 3.22
N LEU A 74 3.86 8.08 2.25
CA LEU A 74 5.31 7.99 2.50
C LEU A 74 5.86 9.29 3.07
N GLU A 75 5.53 10.44 2.48
CA GLU A 75 5.95 11.75 2.99
C GLU A 75 5.50 11.95 4.44
N LYS A 76 4.25 11.60 4.77
CA LYS A 76 3.73 11.64 6.15
C LYS A 76 4.42 10.66 7.09
N LEU A 77 4.95 9.56 6.57
CA LEU A 77 5.70 8.58 7.35
C LEU A 77 7.08 9.15 7.72
N HIS A 78 7.76 9.78 6.76
CA HIS A 78 9.08 10.40 6.96
C HIS A 78 9.02 11.70 7.76
N HIS A 79 7.98 12.52 7.60
CA HIS A 79 7.78 13.77 8.37
C HIS A 79 7.46 13.56 9.86
N ARG A 80 7.24 12.32 10.31
CA ARG A 80 6.93 12.01 11.71
C ARG A 80 8.18 11.72 12.55
N TRP A 81 9.37 11.95 11.99
CA TRP A 81 10.69 11.83 12.61
C TRP A 81 11.36 13.19 12.71
#